data_AF-A0A9E4GWT4-F1
#
_entry.id   AF-A0A9E4GWT4-F1
#
_cell.length_a   1.000
_cell.length_b   1.000
_cell.length_c   1.000
_cell.angle_alpha   90.00
_cell.angle_beta   90.00
_cell.angle_gamma   90.00
#
_symmetry.space_group_name_H-M   'P 1'
#
loop_
_entity.id
_entity.type
_entity.pdbx_description
1 polymer ?
#
loop_
_entity_poly.entity_id
_entity_poly.type
_entity_poly.pdbx_seq_one_letter_code
_entity_poly.pdbx_strand_id
1 'polypeptide(L)'
;SRSVGAHIGLTPRMFQSGEVSRMGRVSRSGDASLRSLMYEAALVLMTGPGRWSSLKAWGIAIARRRGIQKAIVAVGRRLAVILHRMWVDGTDFRWGKETVAA
;
A
#
# COMPACT_ATOMS: atom_id res chain seq x y z
N SER A 1 4.22 -1.92 12.49
CA SER A 1 3.61 -2.56 11.31
C SER A 1 4.40 -2.39 10.01
N ARG A 2 5.71 -2.12 10.04
CA ARG A 2 6.51 -1.99 8.79
C ARG A 2 6.62 -3.30 8.00
N SER A 3 6.54 -4.44 8.67
CA SER A 3 6.64 -5.80 8.08
C SER A 3 5.36 -6.30 7.40
N VAL A 4 4.20 -5.69 7.67
CA VAL A 4 2.88 -6.19 7.19
C VAL A 4 2.83 -6.23 5.67
N GLY A 5 3.32 -5.19 5.00
CA GLY A 5 3.36 -5.16 3.52
C GLY A 5 4.24 -6.24 2.91
N ALA A 6 5.30 -6.66 3.61
CA ALA A 6 6.17 -7.76 3.18
C ALA A 6 5.51 -9.12 3.40
N HIS A 7 4.78 -9.28 4.51
CA HIS A 7 4.03 -10.50 4.83
C HIS A 7 2.92 -10.81 3.81
N ILE A 8 2.26 -9.78 3.27
CA ILE A 8 1.24 -9.91 2.21
C ILE A 8 1.87 -10.13 0.81
N GLY A 9 3.19 -9.93 0.70
CA GLY A 9 3.92 -10.09 -0.57
C GLY A 9 3.70 -8.94 -1.55
N LEU A 10 3.34 -7.74 -1.06
CA LEU A 10 3.17 -6.51 -1.82
C LEU A 10 4.46 -5.68 -1.93
N THR A 11 5.58 -6.18 -1.39
CA THR A 11 6.91 -5.56 -1.52
C THR A 11 7.65 -6.10 -2.74
N PRO A 12 8.47 -5.27 -3.42
CA PRO A 12 9.36 -5.77 -4.46
C PRO A 12 10.36 -6.78 -3.87
N ARG A 13 10.69 -7.80 -4.65
CA ARG A 13 11.76 -8.74 -4.33
C ARG A 13 13.10 -8.03 -4.53
N MET A 14 13.93 -8.04 -3.51
CA MET A 14 15.30 -7.50 -3.59
C MET A 14 16.25 -8.64 -3.92
N PHE A 15 16.98 -8.51 -5.02
CA PHE A 15 18.11 -9.39 -5.32
C PHE A 15 19.37 -8.60 -5.07
N GLN A 16 20.16 -9.06 -4.10
CA GLN A 16 21.40 -8.42 -3.70
C GLN A 16 22.48 -9.50 -3.56
N SER A 17 23.56 -9.37 -4.33
CA SER A 17 24.74 -10.25 -4.28
C SER A 17 25.97 -9.37 -4.35
N GLY A 18 26.52 -8.95 -3.20
CA GLY A 18 27.74 -8.14 -3.06
C GLY A 18 27.78 -6.89 -3.95
N GLU A 19 28.18 -7.09 -5.20
CA GLU A 19 28.34 -6.11 -6.27
C GLU A 19 27.04 -5.72 -6.99
N VAL A 20 25.99 -6.55 -6.94
CA VAL A 20 24.73 -6.32 -7.69
C VAL A 20 23.58 -6.11 -6.72
N SER A 21 22.85 -5.01 -6.89
CA SER A 21 21.56 -4.76 -6.23
C SER A 21 20.50 -4.40 -7.27
N ARG A 22 19.44 -5.22 -7.37
CA ARG A 22 18.32 -4.98 -8.27
C ARG A 22 16.97 -5.22 -7.60
N MET A 23 16.03 -4.32 -7.87
CA MET A 23 14.63 -4.46 -7.47
C MET A 23 13.85 -5.21 -8.56
N GLY A 24 13.33 -6.38 -8.20
CA GLY A 24 12.55 -7.23 -9.08
C GLY A 24 11.04 -7.02 -8.97
N ARG A 25 10.28 -8.03 -9.43
CA ARG A 25 8.82 -8.08 -9.29
C ARG A 25 8.41 -8.17 -7.82
N VAL A 26 7.12 -7.99 -7.55
CA VAL A 26 6.54 -8.18 -6.22
C VAL A 26 6.84 -9.58 -5.68
N SER A 27 7.12 -9.71 -4.39
CA SER A 27 7.59 -10.95 -3.76
C SER A 27 6.58 -12.10 -3.87
N ARG A 28 5.27 -11.78 -3.87
CA ARG A 28 4.16 -12.76 -3.84
C ARG A 28 4.17 -13.72 -2.65
N SER A 29 4.98 -13.44 -1.64
CA SER A 29 5.01 -14.16 -0.37
C SER A 29 3.69 -14.01 0.39
N GLY A 30 3.31 -15.02 1.18
CA GLY A 30 2.08 -14.99 1.97
C GLY A 30 0.81 -15.32 1.17
N ASP A 31 -0.33 -14.98 1.75
CA ASP A 31 -1.65 -15.35 1.25
C ASP A 31 -2.00 -14.64 -0.08
N ALA A 32 -2.44 -15.42 -1.07
CA ALA A 32 -2.80 -14.90 -2.39
C ALA A 32 -4.12 -14.13 -2.39
N SER A 33 -5.11 -14.59 -1.64
CA SER A 33 -6.42 -13.96 -1.52
C SER A 33 -6.32 -12.59 -0.85
N LEU A 34 -5.56 -12.49 0.25
CA LEU A 34 -5.29 -11.22 0.94
C LEU A 34 -4.60 -10.21 0.04
N ARG A 35 -3.68 -10.68 -0.81
CA ARG A 35 -3.01 -9.82 -1.79
C ARG A 35 -3.98 -9.32 -2.87
N SER A 36 -4.86 -10.18 -3.39
CA SER A 36 -5.89 -9.79 -4.35
C SER A 36 -6.87 -8.77 -3.75
N LEU A 37 -7.38 -9.04 -2.54
CA LEU A 37 -8.27 -8.14 -1.81
C LEU A 37 -7.63 -6.76 -1.60
N MET A 38 -6.36 -6.74 -1.20
CA MET A 38 -5.65 -5.47 -1.00
C MET A 38 -5.42 -4.70 -2.31
N TYR A 39 -5.23 -5.42 -3.42
CA TYR A 39 -5.13 -4.81 -4.75
C TYR A 39 -6.47 -4.23 -5.21
N GLU A 40 -7.56 -4.99 -5.07
CA GLU A 40 -8.92 -4.55 -5.42
C GLU A 40 -9.36 -3.36 -4.57
N ALA A 41 -9.13 -3.41 -3.26
CA ALA A 41 -9.42 -2.29 -2.35
C ALA A 41 -8.64 -1.02 -2.75
N ALA A 42 -7.36 -1.16 -3.09
CA ALA A 42 -6.54 -0.05 -3.56
C ALA A 42 -7.00 0.48 -4.93
N LEU A 43 -7.44 -0.40 -5.83
CA LEU A 43 -8.00 -0.02 -7.11
C LEU A 43 -9.27 0.82 -6.91
N VAL A 44 -10.25 0.32 -6.14
CA VAL A 44 -11.50 1.02 -5.84
C VAL A 44 -11.23 2.36 -5.13
N LEU A 45 -10.28 2.41 -4.20
CA LEU A 45 -9.92 3.66 -3.53
C LEU A 45 -9.39 4.71 -4.53
N MET A 46 -8.60 4.29 -5.52
CA MET A 46 -8.02 5.19 -6.50
C MET A 46 -8.99 5.60 -7.60
N THR A 47 -9.77 4.67 -8.15
CA THR A 47 -10.63 4.91 -9.32
C THR A 47 -12.08 5.21 -8.96
N GLY A 48 -12.53 4.85 -7.76
CA GLY A 48 -13.92 5.04 -7.35
C GLY A 48 -14.27 6.50 -7.02
N PRO A 49 -15.58 6.84 -6.98
CA PRO A 49 -16.09 8.17 -6.64
C PRO A 49 -16.00 8.50 -5.14
N GLY A 50 -15.35 7.64 -4.34
CA GLY A 50 -15.25 7.80 -2.90
C GLY A 50 -14.51 9.07 -2.46
N ARG A 51 -14.70 9.43 -1.18
CA ARG A 51 -14.15 10.61 -0.53
C ARG A 51 -12.65 10.76 -0.79
N TRP A 52 -12.23 11.99 -1.09
CA TRP A 52 -10.83 12.29 -1.30
C TRP A 52 -10.03 12.04 -0.01
N SER A 53 -8.90 11.34 -0.14
CA SER A 53 -8.02 11.05 1.00
C SER A 53 -6.58 11.41 0.69
N SER A 54 -5.81 11.65 1.76
CA SER A 54 -4.34 11.84 1.63
C SER A 54 -3.67 10.64 0.96
N LEU A 55 -4.20 9.43 1.18
CA LEU A 55 -3.75 8.20 0.54
C LEU A 55 -4.05 8.17 -0.96
N LYS A 56 -5.24 8.61 -1.37
CA LYS A 56 -5.63 8.74 -2.78
C LYS A 56 -4.77 9.78 -3.51
N ALA A 57 -4.57 10.95 -2.91
CA ALA A 57 -3.70 12.00 -3.47
C ALA A 57 -2.25 11.49 -3.66
N TRP A 58 -1.71 10.79 -2.67
CA TRP A 58 -0.39 10.16 -2.77
C TRP A 58 -0.33 9.09 -3.86
N GLY A 59 -1.37 8.26 -3.99
CA GLY A 59 -1.50 7.26 -5.06
C GLY A 59 -1.50 7.89 -6.45
N ILE A 60 -2.26 8.96 -6.66
CA ILE A 60 -2.31 9.70 -7.94
C ILE A 60 -0.93 10.29 -8.28
N ALA A 61 -0.21 10.84 -7.30
CA ALA A 61 1.15 11.34 -7.51
C ALA A 61 2.15 10.23 -7.89
N ILE A 62 1.94 9.00 -7.46
CA ILE A 62 2.73 7.84 -7.92
C ILE A 62 2.30 7.42 -9.33
N ALA A 63 0.98 7.40 -9.60
CA ALA A 63 0.45 7.01 -10.89
C ALA A 63 1.01 7.90 -12.00
N ARG A 64 1.11 9.21 -11.76
CA ARG A 64 1.74 10.17 -12.68
C ARG A 64 3.22 9.88 -12.97
N ARG A 65 3.98 9.38 -11.99
CA ARG A 65 5.44 9.17 -12.11
C ARG A 65 5.83 7.79 -12.60
N ARG A 66 5.05 6.76 -12.29
CA ARG A 66 5.44 5.35 -12.45
C ARG A 66 4.37 4.48 -13.11
N GLY A 67 3.19 5.03 -13.41
CA GLY A 67 2.05 4.32 -14.00
C GLY A 67 1.06 3.79 -12.97
N ILE A 68 -0.19 3.60 -13.41
CA ILE A 68 -1.33 3.28 -12.54
C ILE A 68 -1.17 1.94 -11.81
N GLN A 69 -0.69 0.89 -12.47
CA GLN A 69 -0.54 -0.43 -11.87
C GLN A 69 0.44 -0.42 -10.68
N LYS A 70 1.58 0.27 -10.84
CA LYS A 70 2.56 0.41 -9.74
C LYS A 70 2.01 1.26 -8.60
N ALA A 71 1.18 2.25 -8.91
CA ALA A 71 0.52 3.06 -7.91
C ALA A 71 -0.51 2.25 -7.10
N ILE A 72 -1.32 1.40 -7.73
CA ILE A 72 -2.28 0.53 -7.04
C ILE A 72 -1.56 -0.38 -6.03
N VAL A 73 -0.48 -1.05 -6.46
CA VAL A 73 0.32 -1.91 -5.56
C VAL A 73 0.92 -1.11 -4.40
N ALA A 74 1.44 0.09 -4.66
CA ALA A 74 2.00 0.96 -3.62
C ALA A 74 0.95 1.44 -2.61
N VAL A 75 -0.25 1.78 -3.10
CA VAL A 75 -1.41 2.15 -2.26
C VAL A 75 -1.87 0.97 -1.44
N GLY A 76 -2.02 -0.22 -2.03
CA GLY A 76 -2.38 -1.43 -1.30
C GLY A 76 -1.38 -1.78 -0.19
N ARG A 77 -0.07 -1.66 -0.47
CA ARG A 77 0.96 -1.84 0.56
C ARG A 77 0.78 -0.88 1.73
N ARG A 78 0.49 0.39 1.47
CA ARG A 78 0.30 1.40 2.51
C ARG A 78 -1.02 1.22 3.25
N LEU A 79 -2.08 0.85 2.54
CA LEU A 79 -3.40 0.53 3.10
C LEU A 79 -3.31 -0.63 4.09
N ALA A 80 -2.57 -1.69 3.77
CA ALA A 80 -2.33 -2.81 4.68
C ALA A 80 -1.71 -2.39 6.02
N VAL A 81 -0.75 -1.45 5.97
CA VAL A 81 -0.12 -0.92 7.19
C VAL A 81 -1.11 -0.11 8.01
N ILE A 82 -1.96 0.69 7.36
CA ILE A 82 -3.00 1.49 8.02
C ILE A 82 -4.03 0.59 8.67
N LEU A 83 -4.56 -0.41 7.95
CA LEU A 83 -5.56 -1.35 8.48
C LEU A 83 -5.03 -2.11 9.69
N HIS A 84 -3.78 -2.58 9.65
CA HIS A 84 -3.18 -3.23 10.82
C HIS A 84 -3.03 -2.26 12.01
N ARG A 85 -2.72 -0.98 11.77
CA ARG A 85 -2.64 0.01 12.86
C ARG A 85 -4.01 0.28 13.45
N MET A 86 -5.02 0.50 12.61
CA MET A 86 -6.41 0.63 13.03
C MET A 86 -6.89 -0.54 13.87
N TRP A 87 -6.57 -1.77 13.48
CA TRP A 87 -6.95 -2.97 14.21
C TRP A 87 -6.28 -3.09 15.58
N VAL A 88 -4.98 -2.76 15.67
CA VAL A 88 -4.24 -2.83 16.95
C VAL A 88 -4.61 -1.70 17.89
N ASP A 89 -4.80 -0.49 17.36
CA ASP A 89 -5.03 0.72 18.14
C ASP A 89 -6.54 0.96 18.40
N GLY A 90 -7.43 0.21 17.75
CA GLY A 90 -8.88 0.37 17.85
C GLY A 90 -9.40 1.68 17.23
N THR A 91 -8.65 2.28 16.30
CA THR A 91 -8.95 3.60 15.72
C THR A 91 -9.56 3.50 14.32
N ASP A 92 -10.34 4.51 13.93
CA ASP A 92 -10.92 4.63 12.59
C ASP A 92 -9.94 5.11 11.51
N PHE A 93 -10.36 4.94 10.24
CA PHE A 93 -9.59 5.38 9.08
C PHE A 93 -9.59 6.91 8.97
N ARG A 94 -8.39 7.50 9.04
CA ARG A 94 -8.19 8.95 8.90
C ARG A 94 -8.09 9.34 7.43
N TRP A 95 -9.10 10.07 6.95
CA TRP A 95 -9.19 10.50 5.54
C TRP A 95 -8.16 11.58 5.19
N GLY A 96 -7.79 12.44 6.15
CA GLY A 96 -6.80 13.52 5.98
C GLY A 96 -5.72 13.48 7.04
N LYS A 97 -4.84 14.48 7.03
CA LYS A 97 -4.11 14.84 8.26
C LYS A 97 -5.13 15.50 9.18
N GLU A 98 -5.86 14.71 9.95
CA GLU A 98 -6.43 15.26 11.18
C GLU A 98 -5.24 15.66 12.05
N THR A 99 -5.08 16.96 12.25
CA THR A 99 -4.23 17.47 13.32
C THR A 99 -4.82 16.91 14.60
N VAL A 100 -4.22 15.85 15.12
CA VAL A 100 -4.51 15.39 16.48
C VAL A 100 -4.06 16.55 17.36
N ALA A 101 -5.01 17.37 17.82
CA ALA A 101 -4.76 18.31 18.89
C ALA A 101 -4.36 17.46 20.10
N ALA A 102 -3.11 17.64 20.52
CA ALA A 102 -2.56 17.05 21.73
C ALA A 102 -3.21 17.69 22.96
#